data_AF-A0A7M7QI80-F1
#
_entry.id   AF-A0A7M7QI80-F1
#
_cell.length_a   1.000
_cell.length_b   1.000
_cell.length_c   1.000
_cell.angle_alpha   90.00
_cell.angle_beta   90.00
_cell.angle_gamma   90.00
#
_symmetry.space_group_name_H-M   'P 1'
#
loop_
_entity.id
_entity.type
_entity.pdbx_description
1 polymer ?
#
loop_
_entity_poly.entity_id
_entity_poly.type
_entity_poly.pdbx_seq_one_letter_code
_entity_poly.pdbx_strand_id
1 'polypeptide(L)'
;MSKRLHFENLPKIPIKLKKKNPLNQNLDDRTTSRFFETLNDYQESDVLNLNKNSKELEPTANKVWYPTNWKQHLCNIRIMRENFTAPVDTMGCDQCADSSASSTIFRFQTLVSLMLSSQTKDQLTYEVMQRLKEVDCSPESIVSLSDEGLGKLIYPVSFWKRKVQYLKKTSKIIIEKFNGDIPKNVKDLCSLPGVGPKMAHICMQIAWKEISGIGVDTHVHRISNRLKWVPAPTKTPEETRNVLEKWLPRELWGEINHLFVGFGQVICHSQRPKCSDCMNRNICPFAKSIYQF
;
A
#
# COMPACT_ATOMS: atom_id res chain seq x y z
N MET A 1 -14.58 -2.38 54.42
CA MET A 1 -14.89 -3.56 53.58
C MET A 1 -14.94 -3.08 52.13
N SER A 2 -13.84 -3.13 51.36
CA SER A 2 -13.35 -4.27 50.54
C SER A 2 -14.45 -4.77 49.59
N LYS A 3 -14.38 -4.64 48.26
CA LYS A 3 -13.37 -5.10 47.26
C LYS A 3 -13.38 -4.10 46.05
N ARG A 4 -12.30 -3.52 45.52
CA ARG A 4 -11.18 -4.01 44.66
C ARG A 4 -11.57 -4.82 43.41
N LEU A 5 -11.20 -4.31 42.23
CA LEU A 5 -10.40 -4.92 41.12
C LEU A 5 -10.31 -3.87 39.98
N HIS A 6 -9.26 -3.05 39.91
CA HIS A 6 -7.95 -3.24 39.24
C HIS A 6 -7.95 -2.98 37.72
N PHE A 7 -7.55 -1.76 37.35
CA PHE A 7 -6.77 -1.48 36.14
C PHE A 7 -5.42 -2.19 36.28
N GLU A 8 -5.02 -3.01 35.30
CA GLU A 8 -3.63 -3.25 34.85
C GLU A 8 -3.55 -4.46 33.89
N ASN A 9 -2.65 -4.36 32.91
CA ASN A 9 -2.08 -5.44 32.06
C ASN A 9 -2.70 -5.74 30.69
N LEU A 10 -2.59 -4.78 29.76
CA LEU A 10 -2.28 -5.12 28.37
C LEU A 10 -0.76 -5.03 28.17
N PRO A 11 -0.06 -6.10 27.75
CA PRO A 11 1.37 -6.05 27.52
C PRO A 11 1.69 -5.17 26.32
N LYS A 12 2.36 -4.05 26.61
CA LYS A 12 3.16 -3.26 25.67
C LYS A 12 4.23 -4.18 25.10
N ILE A 13 4.21 -4.43 23.79
CA ILE A 13 5.27 -5.20 23.12
C ILE A 13 6.56 -4.37 23.17
N PRO A 14 7.63 -4.84 23.84
CA PRO A 14 8.88 -4.11 23.86
C PRO A 14 9.62 -4.31 22.53
N ILE A 15 9.86 -3.21 21.83
CA ILE A 15 10.82 -3.14 20.72
C ILE A 15 12.21 -3.41 21.31
N LYS A 16 12.70 -4.66 21.16
CA LYS A 16 14.12 -4.98 21.25
C LYS A 16 14.60 -5.46 19.89
N LEU A 17 15.12 -4.50 19.11
CA LEU A 17 15.99 -4.76 17.98
C LEU A 17 17.19 -5.61 18.43
N LYS A 18 17.19 -6.90 18.08
CA LYS A 18 18.44 -7.67 18.00
C LYS A 18 18.79 -7.84 16.53
N LYS A 19 19.79 -7.06 16.09
CA LYS A 19 20.47 -7.22 14.81
C LYS A 19 21.03 -8.65 14.71
N LYS A 20 20.57 -9.41 13.72
CA LYS A 20 21.38 -10.42 13.00
C LYS A 20 20.94 -10.46 11.55
N ASN A 21 21.87 -10.15 10.65
CA ASN A 21 21.89 -10.62 9.27
C ASN A 21 23.25 -11.36 9.14
N PRO A 22 23.46 -12.36 8.26
CA PRO A 22 22.63 -12.64 7.09
C PRO A 22 22.37 -14.10 6.70
N LEU A 23 21.29 -14.28 5.92
CA LEU A 23 21.21 -15.18 4.75
C LEU A 23 21.90 -16.55 4.89
N ASN A 24 21.46 -17.41 5.82
CA ASN A 24 21.51 -18.88 5.69
C ASN A 24 20.96 -19.53 6.97
N GLN A 25 19.65 -19.55 7.16
CA GLN A 25 19.05 -20.48 8.12
C GLN A 25 17.84 -21.13 7.45
N ASN A 26 17.92 -22.45 7.30
CA ASN A 26 16.80 -23.30 6.91
C ASN A 26 15.62 -22.97 7.83
N LEU A 27 14.58 -22.36 7.26
CA LEU A 27 13.35 -22.06 7.98
C LEU A 27 12.60 -23.38 8.18
N ASP A 28 12.39 -23.74 9.45
CA ASP A 28 11.68 -24.93 9.92
C ASP A 28 10.24 -24.99 9.38
N ASP A 29 9.88 -26.15 8.82
CA ASP A 29 8.56 -26.53 8.24
C ASP A 29 7.36 -26.16 9.14
N ARG A 30 7.58 -26.04 10.46
CA ARG A 30 6.53 -25.67 11.43
C ARG A 30 6.00 -24.24 11.28
N THR A 31 6.82 -23.31 10.80
CA THR A 31 6.40 -21.91 10.63
C THR A 31 5.44 -21.79 9.45
N THR A 32 5.78 -22.44 8.34
CA THR A 32 4.93 -22.57 7.15
C THR A 32 3.60 -23.24 7.48
N SER A 33 3.62 -24.31 8.28
CA SER A 33 2.41 -25.07 8.67
C SER A 33 1.38 -24.22 9.42
N ARG A 34 1.80 -23.42 10.40
CA ARG A 34 0.90 -22.58 11.21
C ARG A 34 0.25 -21.43 10.43
N PHE A 35 0.88 -21.01 9.33
CA PHE A 35 0.31 -20.02 8.40
C PHE A 35 -0.66 -20.64 7.39
N PHE A 36 -0.42 -21.88 6.96
CA PHE A 36 -1.42 -22.62 6.17
C PHE A 36 -2.70 -22.89 6.96
N GLU A 37 -2.59 -23.14 8.27
CA GLU A 37 -3.74 -23.22 9.18
C GLU A 37 -4.56 -21.92 9.19
N THR A 38 -3.92 -20.76 9.34
CA THR A 38 -4.65 -19.47 9.33
C THR A 38 -5.29 -19.17 7.97
N LEU A 39 -4.68 -19.58 6.86
CA LEU A 39 -5.28 -19.43 5.52
C LEU A 39 -6.41 -20.44 5.24
N ASN A 40 -6.39 -21.60 5.89
CA ASN A 40 -7.47 -22.58 5.84
C ASN A 40 -8.65 -22.17 6.74
N ASP A 41 -8.38 -21.56 7.89
CA ASP A 41 -9.42 -21.00 8.78
C ASP A 41 -10.24 -19.92 8.06
N TYR A 42 -9.60 -19.10 7.21
CA TYR A 42 -10.29 -18.16 6.31
C TYR A 42 -11.22 -18.83 5.27
N GLN A 43 -11.07 -20.13 5.00
CA GLN A 43 -11.96 -20.86 4.07
C GLN A 43 -13.09 -21.61 4.79
N GLU A 44 -12.93 -22.06 6.04
CA GLU A 44 -13.98 -22.82 6.73
C GLU A 44 -15.09 -21.95 7.35
N SER A 45 -14.75 -20.79 7.94
CA SER A 45 -15.75 -19.95 8.61
C SER A 45 -16.72 -19.25 7.64
N ASP A 46 -16.26 -18.91 6.44
CA ASP A 46 -17.00 -18.07 5.50
C ASP A 46 -17.81 -18.88 4.48
N VAL A 47 -17.47 -20.16 4.28
CA VAL A 47 -18.28 -21.09 3.46
C VAL A 47 -19.49 -21.62 4.24
N LEU A 48 -19.39 -21.76 5.57
CA LEU A 48 -20.49 -22.30 6.39
C LEU A 48 -21.61 -21.28 6.68
N ASN A 49 -21.35 -19.98 6.57
CA ASN A 49 -22.39 -18.95 6.77
C ASN A 49 -23.20 -18.60 5.52
N LEU A 50 -22.81 -19.08 4.33
CA LEU A 50 -23.56 -18.87 3.08
C LEU A 50 -24.59 -19.98 2.79
N ASN A 51 -24.56 -21.10 3.52
CA ASN A 51 -25.35 -22.30 3.19
C ASN A 51 -26.62 -22.50 4.03
N LYS A 52 -27.13 -21.49 4.75
CA LYS A 52 -28.35 -21.65 5.56
C LYS A 52 -29.65 -21.16 4.94
N ASN A 53 -29.68 -20.57 3.75
CA ASN A 53 -30.93 -20.16 3.10
C ASN A 53 -30.82 -20.07 1.56
N SER A 54 -30.87 -21.21 0.86
CA SER A 54 -31.30 -21.23 -0.54
C SER A 54 -31.66 -22.66 -0.99
N LYS A 55 -32.96 -22.87 -1.21
CA LYS A 55 -33.46 -23.96 -2.05
C LYS A 55 -33.03 -23.71 -3.49
N GLU A 56 -32.58 -24.79 -4.13
CA GLU A 56 -32.54 -25.07 -5.58
C GLU A 56 -32.11 -23.94 -6.51
N LEU A 57 -30.88 -24.04 -7.03
CA LEU A 57 -30.46 -23.61 -8.36
C LEU A 57 -29.08 -24.24 -8.67
N GLU A 58 -29.04 -25.28 -9.51
CA GLU A 58 -27.83 -25.71 -10.24
C GLU A 58 -27.77 -25.02 -11.63
N PRO A 59 -26.67 -25.07 -12.40
CA PRO A 59 -25.29 -24.71 -12.07
C PRO A 59 -24.69 -23.77 -13.14
N THR A 60 -24.10 -22.63 -12.76
CA THR A 60 -23.13 -21.90 -13.62
C THR A 60 -21.97 -21.39 -12.78
N ALA A 61 -21.09 -22.31 -12.37
CA ALA A 61 -19.85 -21.95 -11.69
C ALA A 61 -18.90 -21.30 -12.70
N ASN A 62 -19.02 -19.98 -12.89
CA ASN A 62 -18.00 -19.16 -13.55
C ASN A 62 -16.70 -19.31 -12.75
N LYS A 63 -15.81 -20.20 -13.21
CA LYS A 63 -14.53 -20.47 -12.57
C LYS A 63 -13.64 -19.22 -12.71
N VAL A 64 -13.58 -18.41 -11.66
CA VAL A 64 -12.70 -17.24 -11.60
C VAL A 64 -11.25 -17.70 -11.78
N TRP A 65 -10.57 -17.16 -12.77
CA TRP A 65 -9.16 -17.47 -13.02
C TRP A 65 -8.28 -16.88 -11.90
N TYR A 66 -7.30 -17.63 -11.42
CA TYR A 66 -6.27 -17.13 -10.52
C TYR A 66 -4.89 -17.73 -10.90
N PRO A 67 -3.78 -17.06 -10.56
CA PRO A 67 -2.44 -17.51 -10.90
C PRO A 67 -2.03 -18.76 -10.12
N THR A 68 -1.31 -19.68 -10.76
CA THR A 68 -0.69 -20.80 -10.03
C THR A 68 0.28 -20.27 -8.97
N ASN A 69 0.29 -20.91 -7.79
CA ASN A 69 1.15 -20.56 -6.65
C ASN A 69 0.96 -19.16 -6.05
N TRP A 70 -0.10 -18.40 -6.40
CA TRP A 70 -0.29 -17.03 -5.87
C TRP A 70 -0.25 -16.96 -4.34
N LYS A 71 -0.87 -17.93 -3.65
CA LYS A 71 -0.85 -18.04 -2.18
C LYS A 71 0.58 -18.20 -1.66
N GLN A 72 1.35 -19.12 -2.23
CA GLN A 72 2.75 -19.33 -1.85
C GLN A 72 3.62 -18.11 -2.15
N HIS A 73 3.39 -17.46 -3.31
CA HIS A 73 4.08 -16.22 -3.66
C HIS A 73 3.89 -15.15 -2.59
N LEU A 74 2.63 -14.93 -2.18
CA LEU A 74 2.26 -13.96 -1.16
C LEU A 74 2.84 -14.31 0.21
N CYS A 75 2.70 -15.57 0.63
CA CYS A 75 3.26 -16.07 1.91
C CYS A 75 4.77 -15.84 1.99
N ASN A 76 5.51 -16.26 0.95
CA ASN A 76 6.95 -16.05 0.87
C ASN A 76 7.33 -14.56 0.91
N ILE A 77 6.56 -13.69 0.24
CA ILE A 77 6.81 -12.24 0.29
C ILE A 77 6.59 -11.69 1.70
N ARG A 78 5.53 -12.09 2.39
CA ARG A 78 5.27 -11.68 3.79
C ARG A 78 6.42 -12.12 4.70
N ILE A 79 6.83 -13.40 4.66
CA ILE A 79 7.96 -13.91 5.44
C ILE A 79 9.23 -13.11 5.16
N MET A 80 9.56 -12.86 3.89
CA MET A 80 10.72 -12.03 3.55
C MET A 80 10.59 -10.62 4.14
N ARG A 81 9.41 -10.02 4.10
CA ARG A 81 9.15 -8.65 4.58
C ARG A 81 9.23 -8.51 6.10
N GLU A 82 9.05 -9.58 6.85
CA GLU A 82 9.31 -9.60 8.30
C GLU A 82 10.80 -9.47 8.63
N ASN A 83 11.69 -9.83 7.69
CA ASN A 83 13.13 -9.92 7.93
C ASN A 83 13.92 -8.65 7.53
N PHE A 84 13.27 -7.65 6.94
CA PHE A 84 13.93 -6.39 6.59
C PHE A 84 12.98 -5.19 6.61
N THR A 85 13.53 -4.03 6.94
CA THR A 85 12.85 -2.74 6.81
C THR A 85 13.14 -2.14 5.43
N ALA A 86 12.11 -1.65 4.77
CA ALA A 86 12.16 -0.92 3.51
C ALA A 86 11.79 0.56 3.74
N PRO A 87 12.19 1.48 2.84
CA PRO A 87 11.78 2.88 2.89
C PRO A 87 10.30 3.12 3.18
N VAL A 88 9.41 2.37 2.51
CA VAL A 88 7.95 2.51 2.67
C VAL A 88 7.46 2.24 4.10
N ASP A 89 8.18 1.43 4.88
CA ASP A 89 7.78 1.09 6.27
C ASP A 89 7.89 2.28 7.23
N THR A 90 8.87 3.13 7.00
CA THR A 90 9.21 4.24 7.90
C THR A 90 8.86 5.60 7.32
N MET A 91 8.80 5.70 5.99
CA MET A 91 8.74 6.95 5.24
C MET A 91 7.71 6.88 4.11
N GLY A 92 6.86 5.83 4.08
CA GLY A 92 5.75 5.71 3.15
C GLY A 92 4.74 6.85 3.30
N CYS A 93 3.86 7.01 2.31
CA CYS A 93 2.82 8.04 2.34
C CYS A 93 1.87 7.88 3.56
N ASP A 94 1.68 6.65 4.03
CA ASP A 94 0.94 6.30 5.24
C ASP A 94 1.59 6.79 6.53
N GLN A 95 2.89 7.12 6.50
CA GLN A 95 3.66 7.64 7.65
C GLN A 95 3.82 9.17 7.61
N CYS A 96 3.41 9.84 6.53
CA CYS A 96 3.68 11.26 6.34
C CYS A 96 2.74 12.20 7.11
N ALA A 97 1.46 11.84 7.19
CA ALA A 97 0.43 12.65 7.82
C ALA A 97 0.53 12.61 9.35
N ASP A 98 0.23 13.72 10.01
CA ASP A 98 0.24 13.83 11.46
C ASP A 98 -1.03 13.21 12.06
N SER A 99 -0.86 12.09 12.76
CA SER A 99 -1.93 11.38 13.45
C SER A 99 -2.56 12.15 14.62
N SER A 100 -1.90 13.21 15.11
CA SER A 100 -2.42 14.07 16.18
C SER A 100 -3.22 15.27 15.67
N ALA A 101 -3.17 15.54 14.36
CA ALA A 101 -3.93 16.62 13.75
C ALA A 101 -5.44 16.32 13.70
N SER A 102 -6.24 17.34 13.42
CA SER A 102 -7.68 17.15 13.17
C SER A 102 -7.89 16.20 11.98
N SER A 103 -9.04 15.52 11.93
CA SER A 103 -9.29 14.53 10.87
C SER A 103 -9.19 15.14 9.47
N THR A 104 -9.65 16.38 9.29
CA THR A 104 -9.61 17.09 8.01
C THR A 104 -8.17 17.37 7.58
N ILE A 105 -7.32 17.83 8.52
CA ILE A 105 -5.91 18.09 8.25
C ILE A 105 -5.14 16.80 7.98
N PHE A 106 -5.37 15.74 8.77
CA PHE A 106 -4.77 14.42 8.54
C PHE A 106 -5.07 13.90 7.12
N ARG A 107 -6.33 14.02 6.68
CA ARG A 107 -6.76 13.59 5.33
C ARG A 107 -6.11 14.45 4.24
N PHE A 108 -6.07 15.76 4.42
CA PHE A 108 -5.41 16.65 3.47
C PHE A 108 -3.90 16.38 3.37
N GLN A 109 -3.20 16.24 4.50
CA GLN A 109 -1.78 15.88 4.53
C GLN A 109 -1.52 14.52 3.85
N THR A 110 -2.42 13.55 4.02
CA THR A 110 -2.37 12.26 3.30
C THR A 110 -2.41 12.49 1.78
N LEU A 111 -3.36 13.29 1.29
CA LEU A 111 -3.46 13.63 -0.13
C LEU A 111 -2.20 14.35 -0.65
N VAL A 112 -1.71 15.36 0.07
CA VAL A 112 -0.49 16.11 -0.27
C VAL A 112 0.72 15.17 -0.37
N SER A 113 0.87 14.25 0.59
CA SER A 113 1.97 13.27 0.56
C SER A 113 1.95 12.41 -0.70
N LEU A 114 0.78 11.94 -1.13
CA LEU A 114 0.60 11.15 -2.35
C LEU A 114 0.90 11.95 -3.61
N MET A 115 0.47 13.21 -3.68
CA MET A 115 0.77 14.11 -4.79
C MET A 115 2.29 14.37 -4.90
N LEU A 116 2.97 14.53 -3.77
CA LEU A 116 4.42 14.72 -3.71
C LEU A 116 5.19 13.43 -4.03
N SER A 117 4.67 12.26 -3.67
CA SER A 117 5.34 10.96 -3.85
C SER A 117 5.53 10.56 -5.31
N SER A 118 4.72 11.10 -6.23
CA SER A 118 4.84 10.80 -7.66
C SER A 118 6.25 11.05 -8.16
N GLN A 119 6.91 9.98 -8.64
CA GLN A 119 8.28 9.98 -9.16
C GLN A 119 9.31 10.58 -8.19
N THR A 120 9.06 10.44 -6.88
CA THR A 120 9.93 10.94 -5.81
C THR A 120 10.17 9.82 -4.81
N LYS A 121 11.38 9.74 -4.25
CA LYS A 121 11.71 8.72 -3.25
C LYS A 121 10.98 9.02 -1.94
N ASP A 122 10.56 7.97 -1.24
CA ASP A 122 9.84 8.04 0.04
C ASP A 122 10.56 8.93 1.07
N GLN A 123 11.89 8.77 1.23
CA GLN A 123 12.72 9.61 2.13
C GLN A 123 12.48 11.10 1.90
N LEU A 124 12.60 11.53 0.64
CA LEU A 124 12.52 12.93 0.27
C LEU A 124 11.09 13.46 0.40
N THR A 125 10.09 12.63 0.06
CA THR A 125 8.68 12.97 0.30
C THR A 125 8.41 13.16 1.78
N TYR A 126 8.91 12.27 2.63
CA TYR A 126 8.75 12.35 4.08
C TYR A 126 9.40 13.61 4.66
N GLU A 127 10.64 13.91 4.28
CA GLU A 127 11.36 15.13 4.70
C GLU A 127 10.62 16.42 4.31
N VAL A 128 10.08 16.48 3.09
CA VAL A 128 9.27 17.62 2.64
C VAL A 128 7.96 17.72 3.42
N MET A 129 7.30 16.60 3.69
CA MET A 129 6.07 16.60 4.48
C MET A 129 6.31 17.13 5.89
N GLN A 130 7.46 16.85 6.52
CA GLN A 130 7.79 17.48 7.81
C GLN A 130 7.87 19.01 7.71
N ARG A 131 8.58 19.54 6.70
CA ARG A 131 8.66 21.00 6.45
C ARG A 131 7.31 21.64 6.17
N LEU A 132 6.43 20.97 5.43
CA LEU A 132 5.09 21.50 5.17
C LEU A 132 4.23 21.56 6.44
N LYS A 133 4.38 20.59 7.35
CA LYS A 133 3.64 20.57 8.62
C LYS A 133 4.08 21.68 9.59
N GLU A 134 5.31 22.16 9.49
CA GLU A 134 5.76 23.36 10.23
C GLU A 134 4.96 24.61 9.88
N VAL A 135 4.32 24.61 8.70
CA VAL A 135 3.39 25.64 8.24
C VAL A 135 1.95 25.10 8.15
N ASP A 136 1.58 24.21 9.08
CA ASP A 136 0.27 23.56 9.25
C ASP A 136 -0.08 22.50 8.19
N CYS A 137 0.33 22.72 6.93
CA CYS A 137 -0.07 21.91 5.78
C CYS A 137 -1.60 21.73 5.74
N SER A 138 -2.33 22.84 5.68
CA SER A 138 -3.77 22.90 5.46
C SER A 138 -4.08 23.47 4.06
N PRO A 139 -5.29 23.25 3.52
CA PRO A 139 -5.69 23.89 2.25
C PRO A 139 -5.44 25.41 2.27
N GLU A 140 -5.81 26.07 3.37
CA GLU A 140 -5.66 27.50 3.57
C GLU A 140 -4.19 27.92 3.61
N SER A 141 -3.35 27.21 4.38
CA SER A 141 -1.93 27.56 4.47
C SER A 141 -1.22 27.38 3.12
N ILE A 142 -1.52 26.31 2.38
CA ILE A 142 -0.98 26.08 1.04
C ILE A 142 -1.38 27.17 0.04
N VAL A 143 -2.63 27.64 0.09
CA VAL A 143 -3.10 28.73 -0.78
C VAL A 143 -2.45 30.06 -0.43
N SER A 144 -2.21 30.34 0.86
CA SER A 144 -1.62 31.60 1.32
C SER A 144 -0.14 31.78 0.97
N LEU A 145 0.61 30.69 0.82
CA LEU A 145 2.03 30.74 0.47
C LEU A 145 2.22 31.30 -0.95
N SER A 146 3.31 32.01 -1.22
CA SER A 146 3.69 32.33 -2.61
C SER A 146 4.16 31.06 -3.35
N ASP A 147 4.19 31.10 -4.69
CA ASP A 147 4.67 29.97 -5.49
C ASP A 147 6.15 29.68 -5.19
N GLU A 148 6.95 30.73 -5.00
CA GLU A 148 8.36 30.62 -4.58
C GLU A 148 8.50 30.08 -3.17
N GLY A 149 7.65 30.53 -2.23
CA GLY A 149 7.66 30.08 -0.83
C GLY A 149 7.32 28.60 -0.73
N LEU A 150 6.22 28.17 -1.33
CA LEU A 150 5.85 26.75 -1.39
C LEU A 150 6.90 25.93 -2.15
N GLY A 151 7.43 26.48 -3.24
CA GLY A 151 8.52 25.85 -4.01
C GLY A 151 9.76 25.55 -3.18
N LYS A 152 10.19 26.49 -2.33
CA LYS A 152 11.32 26.30 -1.40
C LYS A 152 11.05 25.19 -0.39
N LEU A 153 9.83 25.10 0.13
CA LEU A 153 9.44 24.05 1.08
C LEU A 153 9.47 22.66 0.46
N ILE A 154 9.03 22.52 -0.80
CA ILE A 154 8.91 21.20 -1.45
C ILE A 154 10.11 20.81 -2.31
N TYR A 155 11.08 21.70 -2.56
CA TYR A 155 12.35 21.35 -3.20
C TYR A 155 13.17 20.41 -2.31
N PRO A 156 13.86 19.37 -2.83
CA PRO A 156 14.06 18.99 -4.24
C PRO A 156 13.11 17.93 -4.81
N VAL A 157 11.84 17.84 -4.38
CA VAL A 157 10.89 16.88 -4.95
C VAL A 157 10.85 16.96 -6.48
N SER A 158 10.80 15.81 -7.16
CA SER A 158 10.75 15.75 -8.62
C SER A 158 9.58 16.54 -9.17
N PHE A 159 9.81 17.36 -10.20
CA PHE A 159 8.81 18.23 -10.82
C PHE A 159 8.15 19.24 -9.85
N TRP A 160 8.87 19.69 -8.82
CA TRP A 160 8.33 20.59 -7.79
C TRP A 160 7.57 21.80 -8.35
N LYS A 161 8.08 22.48 -9.41
CA LYS A 161 7.39 23.63 -10.01
C LYS A 161 5.96 23.32 -10.45
N ARG A 162 5.75 22.14 -11.04
CA ARG A 162 4.42 21.67 -11.44
C ARG A 162 3.58 21.27 -10.23
N LYS A 163 4.21 20.64 -9.23
CA LYS A 163 3.54 20.24 -7.99
C LYS A 163 3.06 21.44 -7.16
N VAL A 164 3.79 22.56 -7.13
CA VAL A 164 3.31 23.84 -6.56
C VAL A 164 1.94 24.21 -7.15
N GLN A 165 1.85 24.22 -8.48
CA GLN A 165 0.61 24.56 -9.18
C GLN A 165 -0.54 23.58 -8.86
N TYR A 166 -0.25 22.28 -8.81
CA TYR A 166 -1.24 21.26 -8.48
C TYR A 166 -1.72 21.36 -7.04
N LEU A 167 -0.82 21.54 -6.07
CA LEU A 167 -1.16 21.67 -4.66
C LEU A 167 -2.05 22.90 -4.43
N LYS A 168 -1.69 24.05 -4.99
CA LYS A 168 -2.50 25.27 -4.86
C LYS A 168 -3.87 25.13 -5.49
N LYS A 169 -3.96 24.62 -6.73
CA LYS A 169 -5.25 24.42 -7.40
C LYS A 169 -6.13 23.41 -6.66
N THR A 170 -5.53 22.31 -6.19
CA THR A 170 -6.23 21.30 -5.39
C THR A 170 -6.77 21.88 -4.09
N SER A 171 -5.94 22.67 -3.38
CA SER A 171 -6.33 23.31 -2.12
C SER A 171 -7.49 24.30 -2.32
N LYS A 172 -7.47 25.11 -3.38
CA LYS A 172 -8.59 25.99 -3.75
C LYS A 172 -9.88 25.20 -4.01
N ILE A 173 -9.80 24.14 -4.81
CA ILE A 173 -10.96 23.27 -5.10
C ILE A 173 -11.53 22.67 -3.81
N ILE A 174 -10.67 22.23 -2.89
CA ILE A 174 -11.07 21.64 -1.60
C ILE A 174 -11.84 22.66 -0.75
N ILE A 175 -11.32 23.89 -0.63
CA ILE A 175 -11.99 24.98 0.10
C ILE A 175 -13.34 25.29 -0.53
N GLU A 176 -13.38 25.50 -1.86
CA GLU A 176 -14.56 26.01 -2.55
C GLU A 176 -15.67 24.96 -2.77
N LYS A 177 -15.30 23.70 -3.03
CA LYS A 177 -16.27 22.66 -3.45
C LYS A 177 -16.49 21.56 -2.43
N PHE A 178 -15.56 21.38 -1.50
CA PHE A 178 -15.59 20.28 -0.53
C PHE A 178 -15.51 20.78 0.92
N ASN A 179 -15.83 22.06 1.14
CA ASN A 179 -15.91 22.70 2.46
C ASN A 179 -14.66 22.48 3.33
N GLY A 180 -13.48 22.53 2.70
CA GLY A 180 -12.19 22.41 3.39
C GLY A 180 -11.71 20.97 3.64
N ASP A 181 -12.48 19.94 3.26
CA ASP A 181 -12.07 18.54 3.37
C ASP A 181 -11.84 17.88 2.01
N ILE A 182 -11.07 16.80 1.96
CA ILE A 182 -10.85 16.09 0.70
C ILE A 182 -12.12 15.33 0.28
N PRO A 183 -12.31 15.02 -1.01
CA PRO A 183 -13.42 14.18 -1.44
C PRO A 183 -13.35 12.77 -0.84
N LYS A 184 -14.53 12.20 -0.52
CA LYS A 184 -14.70 10.85 0.03
C LYS A 184 -15.08 9.80 -1.03
N ASN A 185 -14.62 9.97 -2.26
CA ASN A 185 -14.77 8.95 -3.30
C ASN A 185 -13.67 9.06 -4.36
N VAL A 186 -13.40 7.94 -5.04
CA VAL A 186 -12.31 7.83 -6.03
C VAL A 186 -12.51 8.77 -7.21
N LYS A 187 -13.74 8.91 -7.72
CA LYS A 187 -14.06 9.71 -8.90
C LYS A 187 -13.71 11.18 -8.67
N ASP A 188 -14.13 11.74 -7.54
CA ASP A 188 -13.90 13.14 -7.20
C ASP A 188 -12.44 13.38 -6.81
N LEU A 189 -11.78 12.43 -6.12
CA LEU A 189 -10.33 12.50 -5.88
C LEU A 189 -9.55 12.57 -7.20
N CYS A 190 -9.88 11.73 -8.18
CA CYS A 190 -9.27 11.75 -9.51
C CYS A 190 -9.57 13.02 -10.32
N SER A 191 -10.60 13.80 -9.93
CA SER A 191 -10.87 15.10 -10.56
C SER A 191 -9.89 16.20 -10.11
N LEU A 192 -9.16 15.97 -9.02
CA LEU A 192 -8.19 16.92 -8.50
C LEU A 192 -6.92 16.95 -9.37
N PRO A 193 -6.33 18.13 -9.63
CA PRO A 193 -5.14 18.27 -10.47
C PRO A 193 -3.96 17.40 -10.01
N GLY A 194 -3.52 16.50 -10.90
CA GLY A 194 -2.36 15.64 -10.65
C GLY A 194 -2.64 14.39 -9.81
N VAL A 195 -3.90 14.15 -9.42
CA VAL A 195 -4.32 12.95 -8.69
C VAL A 195 -4.81 11.89 -9.68
N GLY A 196 -4.11 10.77 -9.76
CA GLY A 196 -4.51 9.62 -10.57
C GLY A 196 -5.17 8.49 -9.75
N PRO A 197 -5.71 7.44 -10.39
CA PRO A 197 -6.45 6.38 -9.72
C PRO A 197 -5.67 5.68 -8.59
N LYS A 198 -4.38 5.37 -8.80
CA LYS A 198 -3.48 4.85 -7.75
C LYS A 198 -3.50 5.72 -6.49
N MET A 199 -3.39 7.03 -6.66
CA MET A 199 -3.37 7.96 -5.52
C MET A 199 -4.75 8.00 -4.85
N ALA A 200 -5.83 8.03 -5.64
CA ALA A 200 -7.18 8.06 -5.11
C ALA A 200 -7.50 6.81 -4.26
N HIS A 201 -7.15 5.60 -4.74
CA HIS A 201 -7.37 4.37 -3.97
C HIS A 201 -6.56 4.33 -2.67
N ILE A 202 -5.28 4.68 -2.71
CA ILE A 202 -4.44 4.74 -1.51
C ILE A 202 -4.91 5.84 -0.55
N CYS A 203 -5.38 6.97 -1.08
CA CYS A 203 -5.96 8.05 -0.28
C CYS A 203 -7.22 7.56 0.44
N MET A 204 -8.17 6.91 -0.25
CA MET A 204 -9.34 6.31 0.38
C MET A 204 -8.96 5.33 1.50
N GLN A 205 -7.96 4.48 1.27
CA GLN A 205 -7.51 3.52 2.27
C GLN A 205 -6.92 4.21 3.51
N ILE A 206 -6.03 5.18 3.35
CA ILE A 206 -5.31 5.79 4.48
C ILE A 206 -6.18 6.82 5.20
N ALA A 207 -6.76 7.74 4.42
CA ALA A 207 -7.48 8.93 4.88
C ALA A 207 -8.90 8.61 5.38
N TRP A 208 -9.57 7.67 4.71
CA TRP A 208 -10.97 7.31 4.98
C TRP A 208 -11.15 5.91 5.57
N LYS A 209 -10.06 5.13 5.70
CA LYS A 209 -10.09 3.73 6.15
C LYS A 209 -11.01 2.86 5.29
N GLU A 210 -11.09 3.17 4.00
CA GLU A 210 -11.98 2.50 3.05
C GLU A 210 -11.21 1.88 1.89
N ILE A 211 -11.37 0.58 1.68
CA ILE A 211 -10.78 -0.14 0.56
C ILE A 211 -11.68 0.06 -0.67
N SER A 212 -11.33 1.03 -1.52
CA SER A 212 -12.06 1.31 -2.76
C SER A 212 -11.51 0.57 -3.98
N GLY A 213 -10.31 0.02 -3.89
CA GLY A 213 -9.59 -0.64 -4.99
C GLY A 213 -8.12 -0.84 -4.65
N ILE A 214 -7.38 -1.53 -5.51
CA ILE A 214 -5.95 -1.77 -5.31
C ILE A 214 -5.16 -0.57 -5.84
N GLY A 215 -4.35 0.06 -4.97
CA GLY A 215 -3.40 1.08 -5.38
C GLY A 215 -2.23 0.50 -6.19
N VAL A 216 -2.34 0.43 -7.51
CA VAL A 216 -1.26 -0.14 -8.35
C VAL A 216 -0.27 0.95 -8.76
N ASP A 217 0.96 0.84 -8.27
CA ASP A 217 2.10 1.66 -8.69
C ASP A 217 3.08 0.86 -9.56
N THR A 218 4.28 1.41 -9.81
CA THR A 218 5.31 0.74 -10.63
C THR A 218 5.86 -0.53 -9.96
N HIS A 219 5.80 -0.65 -8.63
CA HIS A 219 6.21 -1.85 -7.92
C HIS A 219 5.16 -2.93 -8.06
N VAL A 220 3.90 -2.61 -7.74
CA VAL A 220 2.79 -3.56 -7.84
C VAL A 220 2.63 -4.05 -9.27
N HIS A 221 2.63 -3.12 -10.24
CA HIS A 221 2.55 -3.46 -11.67
C HIS A 221 3.67 -4.42 -12.09
N ARG A 222 4.93 -4.07 -11.81
CA ARG A 222 6.10 -4.88 -12.19
C ARG A 222 6.09 -6.26 -11.55
N ILE A 223 5.86 -6.32 -10.23
CA ILE A 223 5.91 -7.58 -9.47
C ILE A 223 4.78 -8.49 -9.91
N SER A 224 3.57 -7.98 -10.08
CA SER A 224 2.43 -8.76 -10.58
C SER A 224 2.70 -9.34 -11.96
N ASN A 225 3.30 -8.57 -12.88
CA ASN A 225 3.68 -9.09 -14.20
C ASN A 225 4.79 -10.16 -14.10
N ARG A 226 5.81 -9.95 -13.26
CA ARG A 226 6.90 -10.93 -13.06
C ARG A 226 6.44 -12.26 -12.46
N LEU A 227 5.49 -12.19 -11.53
CA LEU A 227 4.89 -13.36 -10.89
C LEU A 227 3.80 -14.02 -11.75
N LYS A 228 3.46 -13.45 -12.93
CA LYS A 228 2.29 -13.83 -13.73
C LYS A 228 0.99 -13.81 -12.93
N TRP A 229 0.83 -12.80 -12.06
CA TRP A 229 -0.43 -12.49 -11.39
C TRP A 229 -1.49 -11.88 -12.31
N VAL A 230 -1.13 -11.73 -13.58
CA VAL A 230 -1.99 -11.33 -14.68
C VAL A 230 -1.92 -12.44 -15.76
N PRO A 231 -3.04 -12.79 -16.42
CA PRO A 231 -3.09 -13.92 -17.36
C PRO A 231 -2.31 -13.62 -18.65
N ALA A 232 -2.22 -12.35 -19.01
CA ALA A 232 -1.38 -11.83 -20.08
C ALA A 232 -0.63 -10.58 -19.58
N PRO A 233 0.57 -10.27 -20.12
CA PRO A 233 1.31 -9.08 -19.75
C PRO A 233 0.47 -7.81 -19.93
N THR A 234 0.31 -7.04 -18.87
CA THR A 234 -0.38 -5.75 -18.89
C THR A 234 0.61 -4.64 -19.18
N LYS A 235 0.19 -3.59 -19.89
CA LYS A 235 1.03 -2.45 -20.27
C LYS A 235 0.94 -1.29 -19.28
N THR A 236 -0.19 -1.18 -18.57
CA THR A 236 -0.45 -0.05 -17.66
C THR A 236 -0.79 -0.52 -16.25
N PRO A 237 -0.53 0.31 -15.21
CA PRO A 237 -0.96 0.02 -13.85
C PRO A 237 -2.46 -0.21 -13.70
N GLU A 238 -3.29 0.55 -14.44
CA GLU A 238 -4.76 0.38 -14.42
C GLU A 238 -5.20 -0.96 -15.01
N GLU A 239 -4.57 -1.43 -16.10
CA GLU A 239 -4.82 -2.77 -16.61
C GLU A 239 -4.48 -3.83 -15.55
N THR A 240 -3.35 -3.70 -14.85
CA THR A 240 -3.00 -4.62 -13.76
C THR A 240 -4.03 -4.58 -12.64
N ARG A 241 -4.48 -3.38 -12.21
CA ARG A 241 -5.51 -3.23 -11.17
C ARG A 241 -6.78 -3.98 -11.55
N ASN A 242 -7.32 -3.72 -12.73
CA ASN A 242 -8.52 -4.36 -13.25
C ASN A 242 -8.40 -5.89 -13.33
N VAL A 243 -7.19 -6.42 -13.54
CA VAL A 243 -6.96 -7.87 -13.54
C VAL A 243 -6.90 -8.41 -12.12
N LEU A 244 -6.12 -7.79 -11.23
CA LEU A 244 -5.96 -8.24 -9.85
C LEU A 244 -7.30 -8.23 -9.10
N GLU A 245 -8.10 -7.18 -9.26
CA GLU A 245 -9.41 -7.04 -8.60
C GLU A 245 -10.44 -8.10 -9.04
N LYS A 246 -10.24 -8.78 -10.18
CA LYS A 246 -11.15 -9.85 -10.64
C LYS A 246 -10.96 -11.16 -9.90
N TRP A 247 -9.82 -11.40 -9.27
CA TRP A 247 -9.49 -12.71 -8.70
C TRP A 247 -8.85 -12.66 -7.32
N LEU A 248 -8.16 -11.58 -6.97
CA LEU A 248 -7.53 -11.45 -5.67
C LEU A 248 -8.61 -11.19 -4.61
N PRO A 249 -8.65 -11.96 -3.49
CA PRO A 249 -9.58 -11.72 -2.40
C PRO A 249 -9.54 -10.26 -1.90
N ARG A 250 -10.72 -9.68 -1.65
CA ARG A 250 -10.88 -8.24 -1.38
C ARG A 250 -10.18 -7.81 -0.11
N GLU A 251 -10.06 -8.71 0.85
CA GLU A 251 -9.42 -8.55 2.15
C GLU A 251 -7.92 -8.26 1.99
N LEU A 252 -7.32 -8.71 0.88
CA LEU A 252 -5.91 -8.51 0.59
C LEU A 252 -5.63 -7.17 -0.11
N TRP A 253 -6.65 -6.50 -0.65
CA TRP A 253 -6.43 -5.33 -1.53
C TRP A 253 -5.68 -4.19 -0.84
N GLY A 254 -5.94 -3.98 0.46
CA GLY A 254 -5.28 -2.94 1.24
C GLY A 254 -3.80 -3.22 1.51
N GLU A 255 -3.37 -4.47 1.64
CA GLU A 255 -1.97 -4.78 1.96
C GLU A 255 -1.06 -4.83 0.74
N ILE A 256 -1.59 -5.16 -0.45
CA ILE A 256 -0.77 -5.47 -1.63
C ILE A 256 0.19 -4.34 -1.99
N ASN A 257 -0.27 -3.08 -1.99
CA ASN A 257 0.58 -1.96 -2.37
C ASN A 257 1.80 -1.87 -1.45
N HIS A 258 1.56 -1.72 -0.14
CA HIS A 258 2.62 -1.54 0.84
C HIS A 258 3.60 -2.74 0.85
N LEU A 259 3.07 -3.96 0.78
CA LEU A 259 3.85 -5.19 0.75
C LEU A 259 4.76 -5.25 -0.49
N PHE A 260 4.21 -5.00 -1.69
CA PHE A 260 4.95 -5.11 -2.95
C PHE A 260 5.90 -3.93 -3.16
N VAL A 261 5.57 -2.73 -2.68
CA VAL A 261 6.50 -1.59 -2.68
C VAL A 261 7.74 -1.95 -1.89
N GLY A 262 7.61 -2.37 -0.63
CA GLY A 262 8.75 -2.72 0.21
C GLY A 262 9.56 -3.91 -0.34
N PHE A 263 8.87 -4.93 -0.84
CA PHE A 263 9.53 -6.07 -1.49
C PHE A 263 10.31 -5.64 -2.76
N GLY A 264 9.74 -4.75 -3.56
CA GLY A 264 10.38 -4.21 -4.76
C GLY A 264 11.50 -3.22 -4.47
N GLN A 265 11.50 -2.56 -3.31
CA GLN A 265 12.55 -1.66 -2.86
C GLN A 265 13.80 -2.41 -2.39
N VAL A 266 13.67 -3.65 -1.88
CA VAL A 266 14.78 -4.38 -1.24
C VAL A 266 15.23 -5.64 -2.00
N ILE A 267 14.30 -6.38 -2.62
CA ILE A 267 14.57 -7.66 -3.29
C ILE A 267 14.25 -7.58 -4.78
N CYS A 268 13.00 -7.30 -5.14
CA CYS A 268 12.53 -7.36 -6.52
C CYS A 268 12.71 -6.01 -7.26
N HIS A 269 13.94 -5.51 -7.29
CA HIS A 269 14.32 -4.26 -7.93
C HIS A 269 13.89 -4.20 -9.40
N SER A 270 13.66 -2.98 -9.92
CA SER A 270 13.33 -2.77 -11.34
C SER A 270 14.42 -3.32 -12.25
N GLN A 271 15.68 -3.05 -11.93
CA GLN A 271 16.86 -3.58 -12.61
C GLN A 271 17.64 -4.49 -11.66
N ARG A 272 18.21 -5.57 -12.19
CA ARG A 272 19.03 -6.54 -11.43
C ARG A 272 18.39 -6.97 -10.08
N PRO A 273 17.16 -7.54 -10.10
CA PRO A 273 16.53 -8.03 -8.88
C PRO A 273 17.37 -9.13 -8.22
N LYS A 274 17.34 -9.19 -6.89
CA LYS A 274 18.08 -10.17 -6.09
C LYS A 274 17.37 -11.51 -6.06
N CYS A 275 17.20 -12.12 -7.22
CA CYS A 275 16.48 -13.40 -7.35
C CYS A 275 17.17 -14.54 -6.60
N SER A 276 18.48 -14.49 -6.40
CA SER A 276 19.23 -15.45 -5.57
C SER A 276 18.73 -15.49 -4.14
N ASP A 277 18.33 -14.33 -3.61
CA ASP A 277 17.95 -14.12 -2.21
C ASP A 277 16.43 -14.21 -2.02
N CYS A 278 15.68 -14.48 -3.11
CA CYS A 278 14.23 -14.47 -3.12
C CYS A 278 13.67 -15.87 -2.86
N MET A 279 12.83 -16.04 -1.83
CA MET A 279 12.15 -17.30 -1.52
C MET A 279 11.25 -17.79 -2.67
N ASN A 280 10.81 -16.89 -3.56
CA ASN A 280 10.03 -17.25 -4.73
C ASN A 280 10.88 -17.71 -5.92
N ARG A 281 12.21 -17.75 -5.85
CA ARG A 281 13.11 -18.07 -6.98
C ARG A 281 12.67 -19.29 -7.78
N ASN A 282 12.34 -20.39 -7.12
CA ASN A 282 12.02 -21.67 -7.76
C ASN A 282 10.58 -21.77 -8.29
N ILE A 283 9.71 -20.83 -7.92
CA ILE A 283 8.30 -20.80 -8.34
C ILE A 283 7.93 -19.55 -9.16
N CYS A 284 8.81 -18.55 -9.18
CA CYS A 284 8.65 -17.29 -9.90
C CYS A 284 8.93 -17.49 -11.41
N PRO A 285 7.96 -17.24 -12.30
CA PRO A 285 8.16 -17.38 -13.74
C PRO A 285 9.29 -16.50 -14.30
N PHE A 286 9.43 -15.28 -13.79
CA PHE A 286 10.48 -14.35 -14.20
C PHE A 286 11.88 -14.81 -13.77
N ALA A 287 12.03 -15.37 -12.56
CA ALA A 287 13.32 -15.88 -12.12
C ALA A 287 13.77 -17.05 -13.00
N LYS A 288 12.87 -17.98 -13.31
CA LYS A 288 13.15 -19.10 -14.25
C LYS A 288 13.53 -18.65 -15.65
N SER A 289 12.99 -17.53 -16.13
CA SER A 289 13.36 -17.01 -17.46
C SER A 289 14.75 -16.38 -17.52
N ILE A 290 15.27 -15.91 -16.38
CA ILE A 290 16.59 -15.28 -16.31
C ILE A 290 17.67 -16.29 -15.94
N TYR A 291 17.34 -17.20 -15.03
CA TYR A 291 18.24 -18.23 -14.55
C TYR A 291 17.75 -19.56 -15.11
N GLN A 292 18.45 -20.05 -16.14
CA GLN A 292 18.29 -21.44 -16.59
C GLN A 292 18.78 -22.33 -15.45
N PHE A 293 17.84 -23.01 -14.79
CA PHE A 293 18.12 -24.09 -13.85
C PHE A 293 17.84 -25.41 -14.53
#